data_AF-A0A933KGQ0-F1
#
_entry.id   AF-A0A933KGQ0-F1
#
_cell.length_a   1.000
_cell.length_b   1.000
_cell.length_c   1.000
_cell.angle_alpha   90.00
_cell.angle_beta   90.00
_cell.angle_gamma   90.00
#
_symmetry.space_group_name_H-M   'P 1'
#
loop_
_entity.id
_entity.type
_entity.pdbx_description
1 polymer ?
#
loop_
_entity_poly.entity_id
_entity_poly.type
_entity_poly.pdbx_seq_one_letter_code
_entity_poly.pdbx_strand_id
1 'polypeptide(L)'
;MVLQPGYGIASGTPHLEPHSGPCQMCPELPCIGACPSGALRPIPLEQVRIGIARLDPARCIAFHGQDCHVCLDVCPLPGKAIAIEAGRPAILDARCTGCGVCSFACVAQPTAIRIEKL
;
A
#
# COMPACT_ATOMS: atom_id res chain seq x y z
N MET A 1 -18.87 2.50 -4.24
CA MET A 1 -18.04 3.46 -3.50
C MET A 1 -18.93 4.67 -3.16
N VAL A 2 -19.65 4.60 -2.04
CA VAL A 2 -20.40 5.76 -1.51
C VAL A 2 -19.54 6.31 -0.38
N LEU A 3 -19.07 7.55 -0.52
CA LEU A 3 -18.32 8.26 0.51
C LEU A 3 -19.25 8.41 1.72
N GLN A 4 -19.10 7.55 2.72
CA GLN A 4 -19.88 7.66 3.96
C GLN A 4 -19.49 8.96 4.68
N PRO A 5 -20.45 9.69 5.28
CA PRO A 5 -20.12 10.85 6.11
C PRO A 5 -19.15 10.43 7.23
N GLY A 6 -18.01 11.10 7.34
CA GLY A 6 -16.99 10.83 8.37
C GLY A 6 -15.70 10.15 7.91
N TYR A 7 -15.56 9.78 6.63
CA TYR A 7 -14.30 9.31 6.06
C TYR A 7 -13.54 10.43 5.34
N GLY A 8 -12.22 10.51 5.56
CA GLY A 8 -11.33 11.55 5.05
C GLY A 8 -11.08 12.70 6.03
N ILE A 9 -10.16 13.62 5.69
CA ILE A 9 -9.78 14.77 6.55
C ILE A 9 -10.93 15.78 6.76
N ALA A 10 -11.93 15.76 5.87
CA ALA A 10 -13.20 16.45 5.99
C ALA A 10 -14.29 15.56 5.37
N SER A 11 -15.55 15.75 5.79
CA SER A 11 -16.67 14.97 5.27
C SER A 11 -16.74 15.05 3.73
N GLY A 12 -16.82 13.89 3.07
CA GLY A 12 -16.81 13.80 1.61
C GLY A 12 -15.43 13.80 0.96
N THR A 13 -14.33 13.81 1.74
CA THR A 13 -12.98 13.67 1.18
C THR A 13 -12.68 12.20 0.87
N PRO A 14 -12.25 11.85 -0.36
CA PRO A 14 -11.82 10.49 -0.67
C PRO A 14 -10.70 10.03 0.25
N HIS A 15 -10.80 8.77 0.70
CA HIS A 15 -9.84 8.12 1.58
C HIS A 15 -9.66 6.67 1.12
N LEU A 16 -8.44 6.16 1.29
CA LEU A 16 -8.12 4.74 1.10
C LEU A 16 -7.87 4.13 2.47
N GLU A 17 -8.52 3.01 2.77
CA GLU A 17 -8.21 2.17 3.92
C GLU A 17 -7.32 1.02 3.43
N PRO A 18 -5.99 1.08 3.60
CA PRO A 18 -5.06 0.17 2.92
C PRO A 18 -5.27 -1.31 3.27
N HIS A 19 -5.75 -1.60 4.48
CA HIS A 19 -5.97 -2.98 4.92
C HIS A 19 -7.26 -3.61 4.37
N SER A 20 -8.27 -2.82 3.99
CA SER A 20 -9.57 -3.33 3.51
C SER A 20 -9.85 -3.01 2.04
N GLY A 21 -9.24 -1.95 1.51
CA GLY A 21 -9.41 -1.47 0.14
C GLY A 21 -8.20 -0.65 -0.30
N PRO A 22 -7.06 -1.29 -0.58
CA PRO A 22 -5.86 -0.58 -1.01
C PRO A 22 -6.01 0.00 -2.43
N CYS A 23 -5.09 0.89 -2.80
CA CYS A 23 -4.88 1.23 -4.20
C CYS A 23 -4.27 0.01 -4.91
N GLN A 24 -4.97 -0.52 -5.90
CA GLN A 24 -4.51 -1.70 -6.66
C GLN A 24 -3.40 -1.39 -7.67
N MET A 25 -2.98 -0.12 -7.79
CA MET A 25 -1.97 0.32 -8.76
C MET A 25 -2.32 -0.17 -10.18
N CYS A 26 -3.57 0.09 -10.60
CA CYS A 26 -4.06 -0.32 -11.91
C CYS A 26 -3.19 0.28 -13.04
N PRO A 27 -2.80 -0.50 -14.07
CA PRO A 27 -1.92 -0.05 -15.15
C PRO A 27 -2.32 1.28 -15.81
N GLU A 28 -3.62 1.48 -16.04
CA GLU A 28 -4.17 2.65 -16.73
C GLU A 28 -4.69 3.73 -15.77
N LEU A 29 -4.63 3.49 -14.44
CA LEU A 29 -5.16 4.38 -13.41
C LEU A 29 -6.53 4.99 -13.78
N PRO A 30 -7.58 4.18 -14.04
CA PRO A 30 -8.87 4.66 -14.56
C PRO A 30 -9.57 5.64 -13.62
N CYS A 31 -9.20 5.67 -12.33
CA CYS A 31 -9.64 6.68 -11.37
C CYS A 31 -9.32 8.11 -11.81
N ILE A 32 -8.25 8.33 -12.59
CA ILE A 32 -7.89 9.63 -13.16
C ILE A 32 -8.94 10.08 -14.16
N GLY A 33 -9.33 9.22 -15.11
CA GLY A 33 -10.38 9.51 -16.09
C GLY A 33 -11.77 9.65 -15.47
N ALA A 34 -12.02 8.95 -14.37
CA ALA A 34 -13.27 9.05 -13.62
C ALA A 34 -13.39 10.30 -12.73
N CYS A 35 -12.31 11.08 -12.53
CA CYS A 35 -12.29 12.23 -11.63
C CYS A 35 -12.84 13.50 -12.34
N PRO A 36 -14.09 13.93 -12.06
CA PRO A 36 -14.71 15.05 -12.80
C PRO A 36 -14.09 16.41 -12.45
N SER A 37 -13.51 16.54 -11.26
CA SER A 37 -12.87 17.79 -10.81
C SER A 37 -11.48 18.00 -11.40
N GLY A 38 -10.89 16.98 -12.03
CA GLY A 38 -9.50 17.02 -12.49
C GLY A 38 -8.46 17.05 -11.35
N ALA A 39 -8.86 16.67 -10.12
CA ALA A 39 -7.95 16.64 -8.97
C ALA A 39 -6.83 15.60 -9.13
N LEU A 40 -7.10 14.51 -9.86
CA LEU A 40 -6.11 13.50 -10.20
C LEU A 40 -5.51 13.80 -11.58
N ARG A 41 -4.19 13.68 -11.69
CA ARG A 41 -3.43 13.93 -12.92
C ARG A 41 -2.67 12.69 -13.34
N PRO A 42 -2.46 12.47 -14.65
CA PRO A 42 -1.65 11.36 -15.16
C PRO A 42 -0.22 11.48 -14.64
N ILE A 43 0.24 10.44 -13.97
CA ILE A 43 1.62 10.29 -13.50
C ILE A 43 2.08 8.84 -13.74
N PRO A 44 3.38 8.61 -13.96
CA PRO A 44 3.91 7.25 -14.00
C PRO A 44 3.64 6.51 -12.68
N LEU A 45 3.33 5.22 -12.77
CA LEU A 45 3.01 4.35 -11.62
C LEU A 45 4.08 4.40 -10.53
N GLU A 46 5.36 4.44 -10.92
CA GLU A 46 6.51 4.50 -10.02
C GLU A 46 6.61 5.83 -9.27
N GLN A 47 5.94 6.87 -9.76
CA GLN A 47 5.90 8.20 -9.16
C GLN A 47 4.67 8.41 -8.26
N VAL A 48 3.73 7.48 -8.25
CA VAL A 48 2.57 7.52 -7.34
C VAL A 48 3.08 7.47 -5.89
N ARG A 49 2.61 8.41 -5.07
CA ARG A 49 2.93 8.53 -3.64
C ARG A 49 1.66 8.75 -2.84
N ILE A 50 1.20 7.70 -2.17
CA ILE A 50 -0.01 7.67 -1.34
C ILE A 50 0.37 7.66 0.15
N GLY A 51 1.48 7.02 0.49
CA GLY A 51 1.95 6.83 1.86
C GLY A 51 3.29 6.08 1.88
N ILE A 52 3.68 5.56 3.04
CA ILE A 52 4.83 4.65 3.17
C ILE A 52 4.43 3.42 3.98
N ALA A 53 4.83 2.23 3.51
CA ALA A 53 4.63 1.01 4.27
C ALA A 53 5.62 0.92 5.45
N ARG A 54 5.13 0.48 6.60
CA ARG A 54 5.93 0.15 7.78
C ARG A 54 5.65 -1.29 8.17
N LEU A 55 6.72 -2.05 8.32
CA LEU A 55 6.67 -3.41 8.80
C LEU A 55 6.91 -3.42 10.31
N ASP A 56 6.09 -4.16 11.04
CA ASP A 56 6.25 -4.49 12.45
C ASP A 56 6.89 -5.89 12.58
N PRO A 57 8.20 -5.99 12.91
CA PRO A 57 8.89 -7.27 13.06
C PRO A 57 8.27 -8.18 14.11
N ALA A 58 7.64 -7.63 15.15
CA ALA A 58 7.03 -8.44 16.21
C ALA A 58 5.80 -9.22 15.72
N ARG A 59 5.16 -8.77 14.63
CA ARG A 59 3.97 -9.39 14.04
C ARG A 59 4.26 -10.18 12.78
N CYS A 60 5.36 -9.88 12.10
CA CYS A 60 5.70 -10.50 10.83
C CYS A 60 6.15 -11.95 11.03
N ILE A 61 5.40 -12.91 10.48
CA ILE A 61 5.73 -14.34 10.62
C ILE A 61 7.10 -14.71 10.02
N ALA A 62 7.61 -13.95 9.05
CA ALA A 62 8.96 -14.13 8.51
C ALA A 62 10.05 -13.82 9.53
N PHE A 63 9.81 -12.87 10.44
CA PHE A 63 10.72 -12.59 11.55
C PHE A 63 10.67 -13.68 12.64
N HIS A 64 9.64 -14.52 12.63
CA HIS A 64 9.48 -15.69 13.49
C HIS A 64 9.90 -17.00 12.79
N GLY A 65 10.67 -16.91 11.71
CA GLY A 65 11.28 -18.06 11.03
C GLY A 65 10.38 -18.81 10.05
N GLN A 66 9.21 -18.27 9.71
CA GLN A 66 8.38 -18.83 8.64
C GLN A 66 8.83 -18.31 7.28
N ASP A 67 8.79 -19.15 6.25
CA ASP A 67 9.05 -18.69 4.88
C ASP A 67 7.83 -17.93 4.35
N CYS A 68 7.90 -16.59 4.34
CA CYS A 68 6.80 -15.73 3.92
C CYS A 68 7.31 -14.54 3.12
N HIS A 69 6.87 -14.46 1.87
CA HIS A 69 7.25 -13.43 0.90
C HIS A 69 6.03 -12.78 0.22
N VAL A 70 4.81 -13.03 0.73
CA VAL A 70 3.55 -12.55 0.12
C VAL A 70 3.54 -11.04 -0.15
N CYS A 71 4.12 -10.24 0.76
CA CYS A 71 4.18 -8.79 0.61
C CYS A 71 5.08 -8.34 -0.56
N LEU A 72 6.15 -9.09 -0.85
CA LEU A 72 6.99 -8.87 -2.02
C LEU A 72 6.24 -9.27 -3.29
N ASP A 73 5.58 -10.43 -3.28
CA ASP A 73 4.90 -10.98 -4.47
C ASP A 73 3.77 -10.08 -4.98
N VAL A 74 3.00 -9.48 -4.07
CA VAL A 74 1.92 -8.55 -4.44
C VAL A 74 2.40 -7.13 -4.66
N CYS A 75 3.67 -6.83 -4.40
CA CYS A 75 4.19 -5.48 -4.56
C CYS A 75 4.21 -5.13 -6.06
N PRO A 76 3.69 -3.96 -6.48
CA PRO A 76 3.79 -3.51 -7.87
C PRO A 76 5.24 -3.18 -8.28
N LEU A 77 6.14 -3.03 -7.30
CA LEU A 77 7.55 -2.68 -7.50
C LEU A 77 8.45 -3.68 -6.74
N PRO A 78 8.39 -4.98 -7.07
CA PRO A 78 9.14 -6.00 -6.34
C PRO A 78 10.65 -5.78 -6.53
N GLY A 79 11.42 -5.97 -5.46
CA GLY A 79 12.86 -5.71 -5.41
C GLY A 79 13.24 -4.22 -5.40
N LYS A 80 12.31 -3.30 -5.69
CA LYS A 80 12.53 -1.85 -5.68
C LYS A 80 11.95 -1.18 -4.44
N ALA A 81 10.72 -1.54 -4.07
CA ALA A 81 10.00 -0.98 -2.92
C ALA A 81 9.96 -1.95 -1.73
N ILE A 82 10.01 -3.26 -2.00
CA ILE A 82 10.11 -4.32 -1.00
C ILE A 82 11.19 -5.29 -1.49
N ALA A 83 12.07 -5.71 -0.59
CA ALA A 83 13.10 -6.72 -0.86
C ALA A 83 13.09 -7.78 0.24
N ILE A 84 13.73 -8.92 0.00
CA ILE A 84 14.00 -9.93 1.03
C ILE A 84 15.47 -9.87 1.40
N GLU A 85 15.75 -9.61 2.67
CA GLU A 85 17.08 -9.57 3.25
C GLU A 85 17.16 -10.65 4.33
N ALA A 86 18.07 -11.62 4.17
CA ALA A 86 18.22 -12.75 5.09
C ALA A 86 16.89 -13.47 5.43
N GLY A 87 16.03 -13.68 4.42
CA GLY A 87 14.72 -14.33 4.58
C GLY A 87 13.64 -13.44 5.21
N ARG A 88 13.88 -12.14 5.36
CA ARG A 88 12.95 -11.20 5.99
C ARG A 88 12.61 -10.05 5.03
N PRO A 89 11.34 -9.61 4.98
CA PRO A 89 10.97 -8.47 4.15
C PRO A 89 11.54 -7.17 4.71
N ALA A 90 12.11 -6.36 3.82
CA ALA A 90 12.60 -5.00 4.07
C ALA A 90 11.84 -4.03 3.16
N ILE A 91 11.29 -2.96 3.74
CA ILE A 91 10.63 -1.88 2.98
C ILE A 91 11.66 -0.84 2.59
N LEU A 92 11.70 -0.49 1.31
CA LEU A 92 12.59 0.53 0.74
C LEU A 92 11.79 1.82 0.50
N ASP A 93 11.81 2.72 1.50
CA ASP A 93 11.03 3.96 1.53
C ASP A 93 11.13 4.80 0.25
N ALA A 94 12.34 4.89 -0.32
CA ALA A 94 12.62 5.73 -1.50
C ALA A 94 11.81 5.35 -2.76
N ARG A 95 11.26 4.13 -2.82
CA ARG A 95 10.45 3.63 -3.94
C ARG A 95 9.08 3.13 -3.50
N CYS A 96 8.81 3.08 -2.20
CA CYS A 96 7.50 2.73 -1.69
C CYS A 96 6.46 3.76 -2.15
N THR A 97 5.37 3.27 -2.75
CA THR A 97 4.27 4.11 -3.20
C THR A 97 3.21 4.30 -2.12
N GLY A 98 3.23 3.46 -1.08
CA GLY A 98 2.19 3.42 -0.05
C GLY A 98 0.83 2.91 -0.55
N CYS A 99 0.79 2.17 -1.67
CA CYS A 99 -0.46 1.72 -2.27
C CYS A 99 -1.31 0.79 -1.37
N GLY A 100 -0.70 0.10 -0.41
CA GLY A 100 -1.41 -0.69 0.58
C GLY A 100 -1.62 -2.17 0.26
N VAL A 101 -1.35 -2.62 -0.96
CA VAL A 101 -1.57 -4.02 -1.36
C VAL A 101 -0.84 -5.03 -0.47
N CYS A 102 0.34 -4.69 0.03
CA CYS A 102 1.08 -5.51 0.98
C CYS A 102 0.43 -5.58 2.37
N SER A 103 -0.25 -4.52 2.82
CA SER A 103 -1.01 -4.49 4.08
C SER A 103 -2.29 -5.31 3.98
N PHE A 104 -2.96 -5.24 2.83
CA PHE A 104 -4.15 -6.05 2.50
C PHE A 104 -3.82 -7.54 2.40
N ALA A 105 -2.73 -7.88 1.70
CA ALA A 105 -2.32 -9.28 1.50
C ALA A 105 -1.60 -9.91 2.71
N CYS A 106 -1.31 -9.13 3.76
CA CYS A 106 -0.59 -9.63 4.92
C CYS A 106 -1.42 -10.69 5.65
N VAL A 107 -0.87 -11.89 5.80
CA VAL A 107 -1.53 -13.01 6.48
C VAL A 107 -1.47 -12.93 8.01
N ALA A 108 -0.63 -12.04 8.57
CA ALA A 108 -0.52 -11.86 10.01
C ALA A 108 -1.78 -11.23 10.60
N GLN A 109 -2.18 -11.68 11.79
CA GLN A 109 -3.34 -11.15 12.52
C GLN A 109 -2.91 -10.75 13.94
N PRO A 110 -2.94 -9.45 14.29
CA PRO A 110 -3.22 -8.29 13.44
C PRO A 110 -2.15 -8.09 12.34
N THR A 111 -2.48 -7.34 11.28
CA THR A 111 -1.53 -7.10 10.16
C THR A 111 -0.17 -6.60 10.66
N ALA A 112 0.88 -7.14 10.05
CA ALA A 112 2.26 -6.76 10.32
C ALA A 112 2.67 -5.52 9.52
N ILE A 113 1.90 -5.12 8.51
CA ILE A 113 2.24 -3.99 7.65
C ILE A 113 1.16 -2.92 7.80
N ARG A 114 1.57 -1.71 8.18
CA ARG A 114 0.72 -0.51 8.22
C ARG A 114 1.20 0.48 7.17
N ILE A 115 0.28 1.29 6.65
CA ILE A 115 0.64 2.40 5.77
C ILE A 115 0.54 3.70 6.56
N GLU A 116 1.64 4.42 6.64
CA GLU A 116 1.71 5.76 7.23
C GLU A 116 1.49 6.83 6.16
N LYS A 117 0.95 7.97 6.60
CA LYS A 117 0.80 9.16 5.76
C LYS A 117 2.18 9.78 5.52
N LEU A 118 2.37 10.32 4.31
CA LEU A 118 3.55 11.14 3.95
C LEU A 118 3.48 12.53 4.59
#